data_AF-A0A9E5ENE5-F1
#
_entry.id   AF-A0A9E5ENE5-F1
#
_cell.length_a   1.000
_cell.length_b   1.000
_cell.length_c   1.000
_cell.angle_alpha   90.00
_cell.angle_beta   90.00
_cell.angle_gamma   90.00
#
_symmetry.space_group_name_H-M   'P 1'
#
loop_
_entity.id
_entity.type
_entity.pdbx_description
1 polymer ?
#
loop_
_entity_poly.entity_id
_entity_poly.type
_entity_poly.pdbx_seq_one_letter_code
_entity_poly.pdbx_strand_id
1 'polypeptide(L)'
;MRYAPAWDCGYVDPTPLSQYSASSFAQPIRRALGGIAFTATEHLDMPKPGEIRTAKFGIEIKDRAMIYLYGPICACVLAASNGLNRFNYLKIQEYLAVVFAALILLLLVVAI
;
A
#
# COMPACT_ATOMS: atom_id res chain seq x y z
N MET A 1 -22.85 -29.36 -31.94
CA MET A 1 -21.60 -29.19 -31.15
C MET A 1 -21.37 -30.46 -30.36
N ARG A 2 -20.21 -31.11 -30.51
CA ARG A 2 -19.81 -32.25 -29.66
C ARG A 2 -19.00 -31.69 -28.50
N TYR A 3 -19.51 -31.81 -27.28
CA TYR A 3 -18.72 -31.58 -26.08
C TYR A 3 -17.84 -32.81 -25.85
N ALA A 4 -16.52 -32.60 -25.90
CA ALA A 4 -15.54 -33.56 -25.42
C ALA A 4 -14.99 -33.07 -24.07
N PRO A 5 -14.53 -33.97 -23.18
CA PRO A 5 -13.89 -33.56 -21.94
C PRO A 5 -12.64 -32.72 -22.24
N ALA A 6 -12.37 -31.72 -21.38
CA ALA A 6 -11.14 -30.95 -21.45
C ALA A 6 -9.92 -31.85 -21.22
N TRP A 7 -8.79 -31.48 -21.81
CA TRP A 7 -7.52 -32.18 -21.56
C TRP A 7 -7.10 -31.98 -20.10
N ASP A 8 -7.13 -33.04 -19.30
CA ASP A 8 -6.88 -32.99 -17.85
C ASP A 8 -5.41 -33.22 -17.46
N CYS A 9 -4.47 -33.08 -18.41
CA CYS A 9 -3.02 -33.25 -18.18
C CYS A 9 -2.62 -34.57 -17.49
N GLY A 10 -3.46 -35.62 -17.57
CA GLY A 10 -3.24 -36.91 -16.92
C GLY A 10 -3.89 -37.07 -15.54
N TYR A 11 -4.65 -36.09 -15.06
CA TYR A 11 -5.54 -36.23 -13.91
C TYR A 11 -6.88 -36.85 -14.31
N VAL A 12 -7.52 -37.53 -13.36
CA VAL A 12 -8.80 -38.23 -13.57
C VAL A 12 -9.99 -37.40 -13.06
N ASP A 13 -9.74 -36.48 -12.13
CA ASP A 13 -10.74 -35.60 -11.52
C ASP A 13 -10.10 -34.24 -11.15
N PRO A 14 -10.64 -33.10 -11.61
CA PRO A 14 -10.07 -31.78 -11.36
C PRO A 14 -10.28 -31.34 -9.91
N THR A 15 -9.29 -31.64 -9.06
CA THR A 15 -9.25 -31.13 -7.68
C THR A 15 -8.71 -29.69 -7.62
N PRO A 16 -9.09 -28.88 -6.61
CA PRO A 16 -8.51 -27.53 -6.44
C PRO A 16 -6.98 -27.50 -6.32
N LEU A 17 -6.36 -28.61 -5.88
CA LEU A 17 -4.91 -28.74 -5.75
C LEU A 17 -4.20 -29.02 -7.07
N SER A 18 -4.89 -29.61 -8.06
CA SER A 18 -4.34 -29.80 -9.41
C SER A 18 -4.52 -28.58 -10.31
N GLN A 19 -5.23 -27.56 -9.84
CA GLN A 19 -5.46 -26.33 -10.58
C GLN A 19 -4.48 -25.22 -10.19
N TYR A 20 -4.29 -24.28 -11.11
CA TYR A 20 -3.51 -23.08 -10.83
C TYR A 20 -4.20 -22.24 -9.76
N SER A 21 -3.44 -21.90 -8.72
CA SER A 21 -3.88 -20.95 -7.70
C SER A 21 -3.94 -19.52 -8.24
N ALA A 22 -4.70 -18.65 -7.56
CA ALA A 22 -4.71 -17.22 -7.84
C ALA A 22 -3.30 -16.59 -7.79
N SER A 23 -2.42 -17.09 -6.91
CA SER A 23 -1.03 -16.62 -6.81
C SER A 23 -0.21 -16.95 -8.06
N SER A 24 -0.45 -18.11 -8.68
CA SER A 24 0.18 -18.52 -9.94
C SER A 24 -0.31 -17.66 -11.11
N PHE A 25 -1.62 -17.39 -11.17
CA PHE A 25 -2.22 -16.55 -12.21
C PHE A 25 -1.72 -15.09 -12.14
N ALA A 26 -1.54 -14.55 -10.93
CA ALA A 26 -1.03 -13.19 -10.74
C ALA A 26 0.50 -13.08 -10.92
N GLN A 27 1.25 -14.18 -11.04
CA GLN A 27 2.71 -14.17 -11.10
C GLN A 27 3.29 -13.39 -12.29
N PRO A 28 2.80 -13.54 -13.53
CA PRO A 28 3.31 -12.78 -14.66
C PRO A 28 3.08 -11.27 -14.49
N ILE A 29 1.90 -10.91 -13.99
CA ILE A 29 1.52 -9.52 -13.73
C ILE A 29 2.44 -8.92 -12.66
N ARG A 30 2.70 -9.65 -11.56
CA ARG A 30 3.65 -9.22 -10.52
C ARG A 30 5.07 -9.09 -11.06
N ARG A 31 5.55 -9.99 -11.92
CA ARG A 31 6.91 -9.88 -12.49
C ARG A 31 7.04 -8.72 -13.48
N ALA A 32 6.00 -8.43 -14.25
CA ALA A 32 5.98 -7.33 -15.20
C ALA A 32 5.83 -5.95 -14.50
N LEU A 33 4.90 -5.83 -13.56
CA LEU A 33 4.57 -4.55 -12.90
C LEU A 33 5.29 -4.33 -11.57
N GLY A 34 5.81 -5.39 -10.96
CA GLY A 34 6.42 -5.36 -9.62
C GLY A 34 7.81 -4.75 -9.55
N GLY A 35 8.39 -4.33 -10.67
CA GLY A 35 9.56 -3.44 -10.69
C GLY A 35 9.22 -1.97 -10.93
N ILE A 36 8.02 -1.68 -11.47
CA ILE A 36 7.60 -0.35 -11.92
C ILE A 36 6.74 0.32 -10.86
N ALA A 37 5.63 -0.32 -10.46
CA ALA A 37 4.64 0.27 -9.55
C ALA A 37 4.78 -0.23 -8.11
N PHE A 38 5.18 -1.48 -7.95
CA PHE A 38 5.33 -2.12 -6.64
C PHE A 38 6.81 -2.45 -6.38
N THR A 39 7.13 -2.78 -5.14
CA THR A 39 8.30 -3.58 -4.78
C THR A 39 7.74 -4.94 -4.39
N ALA A 40 7.69 -5.89 -5.34
CA ALA A 40 7.21 -7.24 -5.09
C ALA A 40 8.41 -8.19 -4.92
N THR A 41 8.53 -8.82 -3.76
CA THR A 41 9.57 -9.79 -3.44
C THR A 41 8.95 -11.17 -3.26
N GLU A 42 9.40 -12.15 -4.03
CA GLU A 42 8.99 -13.56 -3.90
C GLU A 42 10.05 -14.34 -3.13
N HIS A 43 9.66 -14.96 -2.02
CA HIS A 43 10.52 -15.82 -1.22
C HIS A 43 10.11 -17.28 -1.46
N LEU A 44 11.02 -18.04 -2.08
CA LEU A 44 10.84 -19.47 -2.32
C LEU A 44 11.85 -20.26 -1.48
N ASP A 45 11.34 -21.06 -0.55
CA ASP A 45 12.13 -22.01 0.22
C ASP A 45 11.83 -23.43 -0.28
N MET A 46 12.76 -23.98 -1.05
CA MET A 46 12.67 -25.30 -1.64
C MET A 46 13.52 -26.31 -0.84
N PRO A 47 12.94 -27.43 -0.36
CA PRO A 47 13.70 -28.52 0.23
C PRO A 47 14.76 -29.06 -0.74
N LYS A 48 15.91 -29.46 -0.20
CA LYS A 48 16.91 -30.18 -0.99
C LYS A 48 16.40 -31.57 -1.35
N PRO A 49 16.85 -32.18 -2.46
CA PRO A 49 16.50 -33.55 -2.80
C PRO A 49 16.79 -34.49 -1.62
N GLY A 50 15.76 -35.17 -1.11
CA GLY A 50 15.83 -36.06 0.05
C GLY A 50 15.35 -35.47 1.38
N GLU A 51 15.06 -34.17 1.46
CA GLU A 51 14.43 -33.56 2.63
C GLU A 51 12.89 -33.69 2.56
N ILE A 52 12.25 -34.12 3.67
CA ILE A 52 10.79 -34.31 3.76
C ILE A 52 10.06 -33.01 4.16
N ARG A 53 10.79 -31.90 4.37
CA ARG A 53 10.20 -30.63 4.79
C ARG A 53 9.31 -30.04 3.68
N THR A 54 8.16 -29.48 4.05
CA THR A 54 7.25 -28.81 3.12
C THR A 54 7.89 -27.56 2.54
N ALA A 55 7.80 -27.39 1.21
CA ALA A 55 8.21 -26.16 0.55
C ALA A 55 7.36 -24.97 1.01
N LYS A 56 7.98 -23.82 1.21
CA LYS A 56 7.28 -22.59 1.61
C LYS A 56 7.42 -21.54 0.52
N PHE A 57 6.30 -20.90 0.21
CA PHE A 57 6.24 -19.81 -0.74
C PHE A 57 5.58 -18.61 -0.07
N GLY A 58 6.28 -17.48 -0.06
CA GLY A 58 5.81 -16.22 0.50
C GLY A 58 5.94 -15.09 -0.52
N ILE A 59 4.99 -14.16 -0.49
CA ILE A 59 5.01 -12.96 -1.33
C ILE A 59 4.92 -11.74 -0.42
N GLU A 60 5.86 -10.82 -0.56
CA GLU A 60 5.78 -9.50 0.05
C GLU A 60 5.57 -8.45 -1.04
N ILE A 61 4.54 -7.62 -0.89
CA ILE A 61 4.23 -6.54 -1.82
C ILE A 61 4.25 -5.23 -1.04
N LYS A 62 5.12 -4.31 -1.44
CA LYS A 62 5.17 -2.94 -0.91
C LYS A 62 4.82 -1.96 -2.00
N ASP A 63 3.97 -0.99 -1.69
CA ASP A 63 3.58 0.07 -2.62
C ASP A 63 4.61 1.20 -2.59
N ARG A 64 5.26 1.45 -3.74
CA ARG A 64 6.24 2.53 -3.87
C ARG A 64 5.57 3.90 -3.86
N ALA A 65 4.43 4.05 -4.52
CA ALA A 65 3.70 5.31 -4.56
C ALA A 65 3.21 5.70 -3.16
N MET A 66 2.74 4.73 -2.36
CA MET A 66 2.36 5.01 -0.97
C MET A 66 3.54 5.54 -0.15
N ILE A 67 4.72 4.91 -0.27
CA ILE A 67 5.91 5.32 0.49
C ILE A 67 6.42 6.69 0.03
N TYR A 68 6.55 6.90 -1.28
CA TYR A 68 7.17 8.11 -1.83
C TYR A 68 6.22 9.30 -1.96
N LEU A 69 4.91 9.06 -2.13
CA LEU A 69 3.92 10.12 -2.29
C LEU A 69 3.24 10.42 -0.94
N TYR A 70 2.64 9.42 -0.31
CA TYR A 70 1.90 9.61 0.94
C TYR A 70 2.80 9.74 2.16
N GLY A 71 3.93 9.03 2.22
CA GLY A 71 4.92 9.14 3.29
C GLY A 71 5.33 10.59 3.61
N PRO A 72 5.85 11.37 2.65
CA PRO A 72 6.24 12.76 2.91
C PRO A 72 5.03 13.67 3.20
N ILE A 73 3.87 13.44 2.55
CA ILE A 73 2.66 14.23 2.83
C ILE A 73 2.24 14.05 4.30
N CYS A 74 2.16 12.81 4.78
CA CYS A 74 1.86 12.52 6.17
C CYS A 74 2.88 13.15 7.13
N ALA A 75 4.18 13.08 6.79
CA ALA A 75 5.23 13.70 7.60
C ALA A 75 5.11 15.24 7.63
N CYS A 76 4.80 15.88 6.50
CA CYS A 76 4.55 17.31 6.42
C CYS A 76 3.32 17.72 7.23
N VAL A 77 2.23 16.97 7.14
CA VAL A 77 1.02 17.21 7.95
C VAL A 77 1.35 17.07 9.43
N LEU A 78 2.08 16.03 9.83
CA LEU A 78 2.47 15.85 11.23
C LEU A 78 3.38 16.99 11.73
N ALA A 79 4.33 17.42 10.90
CA ALA A 79 5.21 18.55 11.21
C ALA A 79 4.43 19.86 11.34
N ALA A 80 3.49 20.11 10.44
CA ALA A 80 2.58 21.25 10.50
C ALA A 80 1.70 21.19 11.76
N SER A 81 1.12 20.04 12.08
CA SER A 81 0.34 19.82 13.30
C SER A 81 1.17 20.03 14.56
N ASN A 82 2.43 19.59 14.59
CA ASN A 82 3.33 19.86 15.72
C ASN A 82 3.68 21.35 15.86
N GLY A 83 3.87 22.04 14.73
CA GLY A 83 4.03 23.49 14.70
C GLY A 83 2.79 24.22 15.24
N LEU A 84 1.59 23.81 14.80
CA LEU A 84 0.32 24.32 15.31
C LEU A 84 0.12 24.00 16.80
N ASN A 85 0.55 22.82 17.25
CA ASN A 85 0.47 22.45 18.66
C ASN A 85 1.36 23.33 19.54
N ARG A 86 2.46 23.88 19.00
CA ARG A 86 3.25 24.91 19.70
C ARG A 86 2.40 26.14 20.02
N PHE A 87 1.45 26.51 19.16
CA PHE A 87 0.50 27.61 19.38
C PHE A 87 -0.51 27.33 20.51
N ASN A 88 -0.79 26.06 20.85
CA ASN A 88 -1.66 25.74 21.98
C ASN A 88 -1.05 26.06 23.35
N TYR A 89 0.28 26.26 23.43
CA TYR A 89 0.98 26.65 24.67
C TYR A 89 1.17 28.17 24.81
N LEU A 90 0.53 28.97 23.95
CA LEU A 90 0.66 30.42 23.97
C LEU A 90 -0.07 31.02 25.16
N LYS A 91 0.60 31.98 25.80
CA LYS A 91 -0.01 32.82 26.85
C LYS A 91 -1.23 33.53 26.26
N ILE A 92 -2.23 33.80 27.10
CA ILE A 92 -3.49 34.49 26.77
C ILE A 92 -3.33 35.71 25.83
N GLN A 93 -2.21 36.43 25.90
CA GLN A 93 -1.91 37.60 25.08
C GLN A 93 -1.75 37.29 23.58
N GLU A 94 -1.14 36.17 23.20
CA GLU A 94 -0.96 35.84 21.77
C GLU A 94 -2.24 35.30 21.13
N TYR A 95 -3.10 34.62 21.90
CA TYR A 95 -4.42 34.23 21.43
C TYR A 95 -5.27 35.44 21.04
N LEU A 96 -5.25 36.50 21.87
CA LEU A 96 -6.00 37.73 21.59
C LEU A 96 -5.48 38.44 20.34
N ALA A 97 -4.17 38.44 20.11
CA ALA A 97 -3.56 39.00 18.90
C ALA A 97 -3.97 38.24 17.63
N VAL A 98 -4.02 36.90 17.68
CA VAL A 98 -4.47 36.06 16.55
C VAL A 98 -5.95 36.32 16.22
N VAL A 99 -6.82 36.39 17.23
CA VAL A 99 -8.25 36.69 17.01
C VAL A 99 -8.44 38.10 16.43
N PHE A 100 -7.72 39.10 16.97
CA PHE A 100 -7.78 40.46 16.45
C PHE A 100 -7.31 40.55 14.99
N ALA A 101 -6.21 39.87 14.64
CA ALA A 101 -5.71 39.81 13.26
C ALA A 101 -6.69 39.08 12.33
N ALA A 102 -7.31 37.98 12.78
CA ALA A 102 -8.34 37.27 12.02
C ALA A 102 -9.56 38.15 11.74
N LEU A 103 -9.99 38.95 12.72
CA LEU A 103 -11.08 39.93 12.56
C LEU A 103 -10.73 41.01 11.54
N ILE A 104 -9.52 41.58 11.60
CA ILE A 104 -9.06 42.56 10.60
C ILE A 104 -9.03 41.95 9.20
N LEU A 105 -8.52 40.73 9.06
CA LEU A 105 -8.43 40.05 7.78
C LEU A 105 -9.81 39.76 7.21
N LEU A 106 -10.75 39.27 8.04
CA LEU A 106 -12.13 39.03 7.64
C LEU A 106 -12.82 40.33 7.23
N LEU A 107 -12.57 41.42 7.98
CA LEU A 107 -13.06 42.75 7.62
C LEU A 107 -12.49 43.21 6.28
N LEU A 108 -11.20 43.01 6.00
CA LEU A 108 -10.58 43.33 4.72
C LEU A 108 -11.19 42.54 3.55
N VAL A 109 -11.42 41.24 3.72
CA VAL A 109 -12.04 40.38 2.70
C VAL A 109 -13.46 40.82 2.37
N VAL A 110 -14.22 41.28 3.37
CA VAL A 110 -15.59 41.79 3.19
C VAL A 110 -15.60 43.23 2.65
N ALA A 111 -14.59 44.03 2.99
CA ALA A 111 -14.49 45.43 2.56
C ALA A 111 -13.97 45.58 1.12
N ILE A 112 -13.31 44.54 0.59
CA ILE A 112 -12.95 44.40 -0.84
C ILE A 112 -14.18 43.90 -1.60
#